data_AF-A0A931N9T1-F1
#
_entry.id   AF-A0A931N9T1-F1
#
_cell.length_a   1.000
_cell.length_b   1.000
_cell.length_c   1.000
_cell.angle_alpha   90.00
_cell.angle_beta   90.00
_cell.angle_gamma   90.00
#
_symmetry.space_group_name_H-M   'P 1'
#
loop_
_entity.id
_entity.type
_entity.pdbx_description
1 polymer ?
#
loop_
_entity_poly.entity_id
_entity_poly.type
_entity_poly.pdbx_seq_one_letter_code
_entity_poly.pdbx_strand_id
1 'polypeptide(L)'
;MMKKITIGAVAASVIAGATIVTILSTSNDSIIAQAKEGVKQGAKHQLVTNVSDSKKTVSESFRNIKVSKEKLLFQLKGEASVFEGTYHYTIKQGDKVIVEEFGSASIGGPDWGKINQQIEVPASKLSGDAPLTLELYEMDQESGKQVRKINISLTDMTQNKITNNDSFRNITVTPVSMSYSIKGEAKMNEGTYHYAVKQGNTVVASDYGTATIGAPEWGKVKQSITVPANKLTGNQPMTLELFGMDEESGKAIDVIAIKLP
;
A
#
# COMPACT_ATOMS: atom_id res chain seq x y z
N MET A 1 -26.93 -1.74 -57.85
CA MET A 1 -26.96 -0.98 -56.57
C MET A 1 -25.79 -1.45 -55.71
N MET A 2 -24.75 -0.62 -55.61
CA MET A 2 -23.61 -0.84 -54.73
C MET A 2 -23.91 -0.23 -53.36
N LYS A 3 -23.70 -0.99 -52.27
CA LYS A 3 -23.43 -0.41 -50.95
C LYS A 3 -22.00 -0.78 -50.56
N LYS A 4 -21.12 0.21 -50.64
CA LYS A 4 -19.80 0.16 -50.01
C LYS A 4 -19.99 0.39 -48.52
N ILE A 5 -19.39 -0.45 -47.69
CA ILE A 5 -19.16 -0.17 -46.28
C ILE A 5 -17.65 -0.22 -46.07
N THR A 6 -17.12 0.92 -45.65
CA THR A 6 -15.75 1.14 -45.20
C THR A 6 -15.79 1.35 -43.68
N ILE A 7 -14.62 1.18 -43.04
CA ILE A 7 -14.23 1.51 -41.66
C ILE A 7 -14.34 0.30 -40.71
N GLY A 8 -13.33 -0.09 -39.93
CA GLY A 8 -12.01 0.51 -39.68
C GLY A 8 -11.07 -0.53 -39.07
N ALA A 9 -9.76 -0.31 -39.24
CA ALA A 9 -8.73 -1.16 -38.68
C ALA A 9 -8.72 -1.03 -37.15
N VAL A 10 -9.02 -2.13 -36.45
CA VAL A 10 -8.72 -2.29 -35.03
C VAL A 10 -7.34 -2.93 -34.94
N ALA A 11 -6.37 -2.19 -34.43
CA ALA A 11 -5.08 -2.74 -34.07
C ALA A 11 -5.27 -3.73 -32.91
N ALA A 12 -5.12 -5.02 -33.18
CA ALA A 12 -5.06 -6.06 -32.17
C ALA A 12 -3.66 -6.03 -31.53
N SER A 13 -3.58 -5.61 -30.26
CA SER A 13 -2.42 -5.86 -29.42
C SER A 13 -2.44 -7.33 -29.01
N VAL A 14 -1.41 -8.07 -29.46
CA VAL A 14 -1.19 -9.47 -29.12
C VAL A 14 -0.79 -9.56 -27.64
N ILE A 15 -1.67 -10.10 -26.81
CA ILE A 15 -1.31 -10.57 -25.47
C ILE A 15 -0.62 -11.92 -25.66
N ALA A 16 0.71 -11.91 -25.71
CA ALA A 16 1.50 -13.13 -25.64
C ALA A 16 1.34 -13.75 -24.25
N GLY A 17 0.81 -14.98 -24.25
CA GLY A 17 0.56 -15.76 -23.04
C GLY A 17 1.83 -16.23 -22.35
N ALA A 18 1.71 -16.46 -21.04
CA ALA A 18 2.62 -17.32 -20.30
C ALA A 18 1.87 -18.62 -19.98
N THR A 19 2.30 -19.71 -20.61
CA THR A 19 1.89 -21.07 -20.31
C THR A 19 2.43 -21.52 -18.95
N ILE A 20 1.58 -22.19 -18.18
CA ILE A 20 1.97 -22.89 -16.95
C ILE A 20 2.74 -24.14 -17.37
N VAL A 21 4.04 -24.21 -17.06
CA VAL A 21 4.85 -25.42 -17.20
C VAL A 21 5.01 -26.07 -15.85
N THR A 22 4.35 -27.21 -15.67
CA THR A 22 4.58 -28.15 -14.58
C THR A 22 5.83 -28.97 -14.91
N ILE A 23 6.83 -29.01 -14.03
CA ILE A 23 7.97 -29.93 -14.17
C ILE A 23 8.01 -30.83 -12.94
N LEU A 24 7.73 -32.11 -13.16
CA LEU A 24 8.05 -33.24 -12.27
C LEU A 24 9.55 -33.54 -12.38
N SER A 25 10.22 -33.70 -11.24
CA SER A 25 11.63 -34.09 -11.19
C SER A 25 11.78 -35.61 -11.16
N THR A 26 12.57 -36.18 -12.07
CA THR A 26 13.22 -37.48 -11.89
C THR A 26 14.65 -37.43 -12.41
N SER A 27 15.47 -38.29 -11.81
CA SER A 27 16.92 -38.24 -11.62
C SER A 27 17.81 -38.89 -12.69
N ASN A 28 19.10 -38.49 -12.62
CA ASN A 28 20.36 -39.22 -12.87
C ASN A 28 21.00 -39.35 -14.29
N ASP A 29 22.27 -38.89 -14.29
CA ASP A 29 23.51 -39.43 -14.87
C ASP A 29 23.83 -39.33 -16.38
N SER A 30 24.74 -38.38 -16.66
CA SER A 30 26.12 -38.60 -17.20
C SER A 30 26.48 -38.34 -18.69
N ILE A 31 27.62 -37.63 -18.85
CA ILE A 31 28.67 -37.66 -19.92
C ILE A 31 28.63 -36.67 -21.15
N ILE A 32 29.56 -35.69 -21.09
CA ILE A 32 30.55 -35.14 -22.07
C ILE A 32 30.16 -34.84 -23.54
N ALA A 33 30.33 -33.57 -23.98
CA ALA A 33 31.25 -33.11 -25.06
C ALA A 33 31.01 -31.64 -25.49
N GLN A 34 32.10 -30.95 -25.86
CA GLN A 34 32.19 -29.53 -26.26
C GLN A 34 31.64 -29.21 -27.66
N ALA A 35 30.98 -28.05 -27.84
CA ALA A 35 31.10 -27.17 -29.01
C ALA A 35 30.45 -25.79 -28.76
N LYS A 36 30.90 -24.77 -29.49
CA LYS A 36 30.86 -23.32 -29.23
C LYS A 36 29.53 -22.60 -29.56
N GLU A 37 29.44 -21.40 -28.96
CA GLU A 37 28.73 -20.16 -29.36
C GLU A 37 27.22 -20.00 -29.10
N GLY A 38 26.85 -18.89 -28.43
CA GLY A 38 25.49 -18.31 -28.48
C GLY A 38 24.84 -17.88 -27.15
N VAL A 39 25.20 -16.69 -26.65
CA VAL A 39 24.39 -15.66 -25.96
C VAL A 39 23.09 -16.04 -25.17
N LYS A 40 23.06 -15.60 -23.89
CA LYS A 40 21.96 -15.01 -23.08
C LYS A 40 21.50 -15.74 -21.80
N GLN A 41 21.89 -15.07 -20.69
CA GLN A 41 21.05 -14.62 -19.58
C GLN A 41 20.24 -15.64 -18.76
N GLY A 42 20.68 -15.79 -17.51
CA GLY A 42 19.91 -16.32 -16.40
C GLY A 42 20.54 -15.93 -15.06
N ALA A 43 20.69 -14.63 -14.80
CA ALA A 43 21.19 -14.15 -13.51
C ALA A 43 20.02 -14.04 -12.53
N LYS A 44 19.96 -14.99 -11.60
CA LYS A 44 19.12 -14.93 -10.39
C LYS A 44 19.54 -13.72 -9.57
N HIS A 45 18.60 -12.82 -9.27
CA HIS A 45 18.79 -11.75 -8.30
C HIS A 45 18.92 -12.36 -6.90
N GLN A 46 20.15 -12.49 -6.43
CA GLN A 46 20.46 -12.76 -5.04
C GLN A 46 20.90 -11.44 -4.41
N LEU A 47 19.99 -10.75 -3.72
CA LEU A 47 20.32 -9.59 -2.90
C LEU A 47 21.18 -10.08 -1.73
N VAL A 48 22.45 -9.66 -1.72
CA VAL A 48 23.36 -9.88 -0.60
C VAL A 48 23.01 -8.91 0.52
N THR A 49 22.63 -9.46 1.66
CA THR A 49 22.45 -8.77 2.94
C THR A 49 23.80 -8.36 3.50
N ASN A 50 24.14 -7.07 3.42
CA ASN A 50 25.11 -6.46 4.32
C ASN A 50 24.41 -5.33 5.07
N VAL A 51 23.84 -5.67 6.22
CA VAL A 51 23.43 -4.68 7.23
C VAL A 51 24.53 -4.67 8.28
N SER A 52 25.45 -3.71 8.16
CA SER A 52 26.35 -3.33 9.25
C SER A 52 25.79 -2.09 9.93
N ASP A 53 25.59 -2.25 11.24
CA ASP A 53 25.50 -1.28 12.34
C ASP A 53 25.31 0.21 12.04
N SER A 54 24.41 0.80 12.83
CA SER A 54 23.94 2.19 12.87
C SER A 54 25.04 3.26 12.91
N LYS A 55 25.72 3.46 11.78
CA LYS A 55 26.46 4.66 11.43
C LYS A 55 25.48 5.58 10.72
N LYS A 56 25.43 6.85 11.10
CA LYS A 56 24.67 7.89 10.38
C LYS A 56 25.18 7.91 8.93
N THR A 57 24.49 7.22 8.02
CA THR A 57 24.86 7.13 6.61
C THR A 57 24.65 8.49 5.99
N VAL A 58 25.71 9.31 5.97
CA VAL A 58 25.76 10.51 5.15
C VAL A 58 25.80 10.02 3.71
N SER A 59 24.73 10.24 2.96
CA SER A 59 24.71 9.95 1.53
C SER A 59 25.23 11.15 0.76
N GLU A 60 26.03 10.88 -0.27
CA GLU A 60 26.55 11.90 -1.17
C GLU A 60 25.50 12.38 -2.18
N SER A 61 24.43 11.61 -2.33
CA SER A 61 23.44 11.74 -3.39
C SER A 61 22.01 11.95 -2.87
N PHE A 62 21.79 11.85 -1.55
CA PHE A 62 20.53 12.21 -0.89
C PHE A 62 20.77 13.08 0.33
N ARG A 63 19.99 14.16 0.46
CA ARG A 63 20.02 15.02 1.64
C ARG A 63 18.65 15.57 1.96
N ASN A 64 18.50 16.06 3.20
CA ASN A 64 17.27 16.71 3.67
C ASN A 64 16.00 15.86 3.49
N ILE A 65 16.14 14.53 3.48
CA ILE A 65 15.01 13.62 3.31
C ILE A 65 14.16 13.63 4.58
N LYS A 66 12.88 13.91 4.39
CA LYS A 66 11.83 13.89 5.41
C LYS A 66 10.73 12.97 4.91
N VAL A 67 10.26 12.12 5.80
CA VAL A 67 9.14 11.22 5.53
C VAL A 67 8.03 11.52 6.51
N SER A 68 6.81 11.66 6.01
CA SER A 68 5.62 11.89 6.82
C SER A 68 4.52 10.94 6.38
N LYS A 69 3.89 10.25 7.32
CA LYS A 69 2.64 9.53 7.07
C LYS A 69 1.57 10.52 6.63
N GLU A 70 0.84 10.22 5.56
CA GLU A 70 -0.20 11.10 5.01
C GLU A 70 -1.59 10.63 5.43
N LYS A 71 -1.88 9.33 5.24
CA LYS A 71 -3.19 8.76 5.55
C LYS A 71 -3.17 7.25 5.73
N LEU A 72 -4.20 6.75 6.41
CA LEU A 72 -4.55 5.34 6.51
C LEU A 72 -5.88 5.11 5.80
N LEU A 73 -6.01 4.00 5.08
CA LEU A 73 -7.22 3.64 4.36
C LEU A 73 -7.79 2.33 4.88
N PHE A 74 -9.07 2.32 5.23
CA PHE A 74 -9.80 1.15 5.69
C PHE A 74 -11.02 0.89 4.81
N GLN A 75 -11.42 -0.37 4.77
CA GLN A 75 -12.66 -0.83 4.15
C GLN A 75 -13.58 -1.39 5.24
N LEU A 76 -14.70 -0.72 5.47
CA LEU A 76 -15.79 -1.18 6.31
C LEU A 76 -16.79 -1.95 5.43
N LYS A 77 -17.09 -3.19 5.83
CA LYS A 77 -18.13 -4.03 5.21
C LYS A 77 -18.99 -4.66 6.29
N GLY A 78 -20.23 -4.96 5.93
CA GLY A 78 -21.15 -5.73 6.76
C GLY A 78 -22.58 -5.44 6.38
N GLU A 79 -23.49 -5.53 7.34
CA GLU A 79 -24.90 -5.25 7.12
C GLU A 79 -25.46 -4.39 8.24
N ALA A 80 -26.41 -3.53 7.90
CA ALA A 80 -27.15 -2.72 8.86
C ALA A 80 -28.66 -2.81 8.63
N SER A 81 -29.40 -2.81 9.73
CA SER A 81 -30.85 -2.58 9.80
C SER A 81 -31.06 -1.33 10.65
N VAL A 82 -31.09 -0.18 10.00
CA VAL A 82 -31.17 1.16 10.59
C VAL A 82 -32.19 1.99 9.83
N PHE A 83 -32.78 3.00 10.49
CA PHE A 83 -33.80 3.85 9.87
C PHE A 83 -33.29 4.48 8.56
N GLU A 84 -34.06 4.30 7.48
CA GLU A 84 -33.71 4.75 6.11
C GLU A 84 -32.34 4.26 5.58
N GLY A 85 -31.73 3.27 6.24
CA GLY A 85 -30.42 2.75 5.88
C GLY A 85 -29.28 3.67 6.30
N THR A 86 -29.53 4.74 7.04
CA THR A 86 -28.49 5.70 7.44
C THR A 86 -27.80 5.29 8.73
N TYR A 87 -26.48 5.14 8.68
CA TYR A 87 -25.63 4.91 9.85
C TYR A 87 -24.58 6.00 9.97
N HIS A 88 -24.07 6.20 11.18
CA HIS A 88 -23.02 7.15 11.47
C HIS A 88 -21.79 6.43 12.00
N TYR A 89 -20.63 7.01 11.74
CA TYR A 89 -19.38 6.48 12.25
C TYR A 89 -18.41 7.56 12.70
N THR A 90 -17.62 7.24 13.73
CA THR A 90 -16.50 8.07 14.17
C THR A 90 -15.23 7.24 14.26
N ILE A 91 -14.12 7.83 13.83
CA ILE A 91 -12.78 7.31 14.13
C ILE A 91 -12.22 8.12 15.28
N LYS A 92 -11.85 7.46 16.36
CA LYS A 92 -11.26 8.07 17.56
C LYS A 92 -9.83 7.59 17.77
N GLN A 93 -9.00 8.47 18.33
CA GLN A 93 -7.70 8.13 18.88
C GLN A 93 -7.67 8.52 20.36
N GLY A 94 -7.84 7.54 21.25
CA GLY A 94 -8.25 7.81 22.63
C GLY A 94 -9.58 8.58 22.65
N ASP A 95 -9.63 9.71 23.36
CA ASP A 95 -10.84 10.56 23.44
C ASP A 95 -10.99 11.54 22.25
N LYS A 96 -9.99 11.63 21.38
CA LYS A 96 -9.99 12.58 20.27
C LYS A 96 -10.73 12.01 19.06
N VAL A 97 -11.75 12.71 18.59
CA VAL A 97 -12.41 12.40 17.31
C VAL A 97 -11.54 12.88 16.14
N ILE A 98 -11.26 11.98 15.20
CA ILE A 98 -10.41 12.18 14.03
C ILE A 98 -11.27 12.36 12.76
N VAL A 99 -12.25 11.48 12.62
CA VAL A 99 -13.25 11.44 11.54
C VAL A 99 -14.62 11.29 12.20
N GLU A 100 -15.60 12.00 11.68
CA GLU A 100 -17.01 11.88 12.06
C GLU A 100 -17.84 12.08 10.80
N GLU A 101 -18.50 11.02 10.35
CA GLU A 101 -19.21 10.98 9.07
C GLU A 101 -20.42 10.05 9.18
N PHE A 102 -21.15 9.92 8.07
CA PHE A 102 -22.27 9.00 7.93
C PHE A 102 -22.15 8.24 6.61
N GLY A 103 -22.89 7.14 6.51
CA GLY A 103 -23.01 6.36 5.29
C GLY A 103 -24.39 5.75 5.16
N SER A 104 -24.64 5.12 4.01
CA SER A 104 -25.91 4.48 3.71
C SER A 104 -25.72 3.00 3.42
N ALA A 105 -26.54 2.17 4.04
CA ALA A 105 -26.72 0.78 3.70
C ALA A 105 -27.54 0.67 2.41
N SER A 106 -27.46 -0.46 1.71
CA SER A 106 -28.16 -0.64 0.44
C SER A 106 -29.70 -0.63 0.53
N ILE A 107 -30.25 -0.85 1.73
CA ILE A 107 -31.68 -0.76 2.05
C ILE A 107 -31.82 -0.34 3.52
N GLY A 108 -32.93 0.31 3.87
CA GLY A 108 -33.25 0.65 5.25
C GLY A 108 -33.96 -0.46 6.03
N GLY A 109 -33.94 -0.32 7.36
CA GLY A 109 -34.65 -1.22 8.27
C GLY A 109 -36.16 -1.28 7.98
N PRO A 110 -36.83 -2.39 8.32
CA PRO A 110 -36.33 -3.51 9.12
C PRO A 110 -35.44 -4.50 8.35
N ASP A 111 -35.38 -4.40 7.02
CA ASP A 111 -34.50 -5.24 6.20
C ASP A 111 -33.02 -4.91 6.42
N TRP A 112 -32.16 -5.88 6.12
CA TRP A 112 -30.71 -5.75 6.28
C TRP A 112 -30.07 -5.25 4.97
N GLY A 113 -29.57 -4.02 4.99
CA GLY A 113 -28.81 -3.43 3.89
C GLY A 113 -27.32 -3.68 4.02
N LYS A 114 -26.65 -3.84 2.87
CA LYS A 114 -25.19 -4.03 2.80
C LYS A 114 -24.47 -2.70 3.04
N ILE A 115 -23.42 -2.76 3.85
CA ILE A 115 -22.43 -1.69 4.04
C ILE A 115 -21.21 -1.99 3.17
N ASN A 116 -20.74 -0.98 2.45
CA ASN A 116 -19.48 -0.99 1.72
C ASN A 116 -18.86 0.40 1.72
N GLN A 117 -18.20 0.78 2.81
CA GLN A 117 -17.68 2.12 3.06
C GLN A 117 -16.15 2.13 3.07
N GLN A 118 -15.56 3.06 2.31
CA GLN A 118 -14.14 3.35 2.41
C GLN A 118 -13.94 4.48 3.43
N ILE A 119 -13.03 4.28 4.39
CA ILE A 119 -12.75 5.24 5.46
C ILE A 119 -11.31 5.73 5.31
N GLU A 120 -11.15 7.03 5.09
CA GLU A 120 -9.85 7.69 5.03
C GLU A 120 -9.54 8.40 6.35
N VAL A 121 -8.43 8.03 6.98
CA VAL A 121 -7.97 8.66 8.24
C VAL A 121 -6.74 9.51 7.93
N PRO A 122 -6.85 10.86 7.96
CA PRO A 122 -5.73 11.74 7.70
C PRO A 122 -4.72 11.68 8.86
N ALA A 123 -3.46 11.36 8.54
CA ALA A 123 -2.42 11.22 9.55
C ALA A 123 -2.08 12.54 10.25
N SER A 124 -2.35 13.69 9.62
CA SER A 124 -2.18 15.03 10.20
C SER A 124 -3.07 15.28 11.43
N LYS A 125 -4.16 14.52 11.57
CA LYS A 125 -5.03 14.60 12.75
C LYS A 125 -4.62 13.63 13.86
N LEU A 126 -3.74 12.67 13.58
CA LEU A 126 -3.26 11.70 14.56
C LEU A 126 -2.26 12.34 15.51
N SER A 127 -2.14 11.79 16.71
CA SER A 127 -1.33 12.31 17.80
C SER A 127 -0.73 11.14 18.59
N GLY A 128 0.57 10.90 18.40
CA GLY A 128 1.28 9.79 19.00
C GLY A 128 0.77 8.41 18.57
N ASP A 129 1.05 7.41 19.39
CA ASP A 129 0.79 5.99 19.10
C ASP A 129 -0.48 5.45 19.78
N ALA A 130 -1.37 6.35 20.22
CA ALA A 130 -2.63 5.94 20.83
C ALA A 130 -3.48 5.12 19.85
N PRO A 131 -4.19 4.08 20.33
CA PRO A 131 -4.92 3.16 19.47
C PRO A 131 -6.09 3.86 18.75
N LEU A 132 -6.35 3.42 17.52
CA LEU A 132 -7.50 3.87 16.75
C LEU A 132 -8.71 2.98 17.02
N THR A 133 -9.88 3.60 17.14
CA THR A 133 -11.17 2.91 17.32
C THR A 133 -12.19 3.47 16.34
N LEU A 134 -12.90 2.59 15.63
CA LEU A 134 -14.12 2.90 14.91
C LEU A 134 -15.32 2.71 15.85
N GLU A 135 -16.12 3.74 16.05
CA GLU A 135 -17.45 3.64 16.65
C GLU A 135 -18.49 3.77 15.53
N LEU A 136 -19.31 2.74 15.34
CA LEU A 136 -20.42 2.72 14.36
C LEU A 136 -21.74 2.71 15.13
N TYR A 137 -22.68 3.57 14.75
CA TYR A 137 -23.92 3.79 15.51
C TYR A 137 -25.07 4.29 14.64
N GLU A 138 -26.28 4.23 15.18
CA GLU A 138 -27.48 4.84 14.62
C GLU A 138 -27.80 6.13 15.39
N MET A 139 -28.33 7.14 14.70
CA MET A 139 -28.87 8.34 15.34
C MET A 139 -30.38 8.18 15.53
N ASP A 140 -30.81 8.24 16.79
CA ASP A 140 -32.22 8.24 17.14
C ASP A 140 -32.88 9.52 16.62
N GLN A 141 -33.87 9.38 15.75
CA GLN A 141 -34.47 10.52 15.02
C GLN A 141 -35.29 11.44 15.92
N GLU A 142 -35.80 10.94 17.05
CA GLU A 142 -36.60 11.72 17.98
C GLU A 142 -35.72 12.51 18.95
N SER A 143 -34.74 11.86 19.57
CA SER A 143 -33.90 12.46 20.60
C SER A 143 -32.57 13.02 20.11
N GLY A 144 -32.15 12.69 18.88
CA GLY A 144 -30.85 13.04 18.33
C GLY A 144 -29.68 12.34 19.04
N LYS A 145 -29.93 11.27 19.80
CA LYS A 145 -28.90 10.55 20.55
C LYS A 145 -28.31 9.40 19.74
N GLN A 146 -27.03 9.14 19.96
CA GLN A 146 -26.36 7.96 19.41
C GLN A 146 -26.86 6.69 20.12
N VAL A 147 -27.42 5.75 19.38
CA VAL A 147 -27.94 4.47 19.87
C VAL A 147 -27.29 3.28 19.14
N ARG A 148 -27.45 2.07 19.71
CA ARG A 148 -27.02 0.80 19.10
C ARG A 148 -25.56 0.81 18.63
N LYS A 149 -24.67 1.33 19.46
CA LYS A 149 -23.26 1.52 19.12
C LYS A 149 -22.50 0.19 19.10
N ILE A 150 -21.53 0.09 18.21
CA ILE A 150 -20.45 -0.91 18.27
C ILE A 150 -19.10 -0.21 18.21
N ASN A 151 -18.10 -0.77 18.89
CA ASN A 151 -16.73 -0.25 18.90
C ASN A 151 -15.77 -1.32 18.38
N ILE A 152 -14.94 -0.93 17.42
CA ILE A 152 -14.00 -1.81 16.71
C ILE A 152 -12.62 -1.18 16.81
N SER A 153 -11.66 -1.89 17.41
CA SER A 153 -10.26 -1.47 17.41
C SER A 153 -9.67 -1.61 16.01
N LEU A 154 -9.01 -0.57 15.53
CA LEU A 154 -8.32 -0.53 14.22
C LEU A 154 -6.80 -0.66 14.36
N THR A 155 -6.30 -0.89 15.57
CA THR A 155 -4.86 -0.86 15.87
C THR A 155 -4.15 -2.16 15.46
N ASP A 156 -4.90 -3.25 15.39
CA ASP A 156 -4.40 -4.53 14.89
C ASP A 156 -4.93 -4.76 13.47
N MET A 157 -4.04 -4.51 12.50
CA MET A 157 -4.30 -4.65 11.06
C MET A 157 -4.60 -6.11 10.64
N THR A 158 -4.48 -7.07 11.57
CA THR A 158 -4.68 -8.51 11.32
C THR A 158 -5.99 -9.06 11.90
N GLN A 159 -6.75 -8.26 12.66
CA GLN A 159 -7.97 -8.75 13.32
C GLN A 159 -9.24 -8.44 12.54
N ASN A 160 -9.80 -9.48 11.90
CA ASN A 160 -11.20 -9.49 11.47
C ASN A 160 -12.10 -9.86 12.66
N LYS A 161 -12.36 -8.91 13.56
CA LYS A 161 -13.34 -9.12 14.63
C LYS A 161 -14.73 -8.79 14.11
N ILE A 162 -15.58 -9.81 14.00
CA ILE A 162 -17.00 -9.64 13.72
C ILE A 162 -17.69 -9.13 14.99
N THR A 163 -18.43 -8.02 14.87
CA THR A 163 -19.22 -7.45 15.96
C THR A 163 -20.65 -7.26 15.49
N ASN A 164 -21.62 -7.72 16.31
CA ASN A 164 -23.04 -7.69 16.00
C ASN A 164 -23.84 -7.04 17.14
N ASN A 165 -24.97 -6.42 16.79
CA ASN A 165 -26.07 -6.04 17.66
C ASN A 165 -27.37 -6.00 16.84
N ASP A 166 -28.42 -5.40 17.39
CA ASP A 166 -29.74 -5.32 16.74
C ASP A 166 -29.76 -4.56 15.41
N SER A 167 -28.79 -3.65 15.17
CA SER A 167 -28.75 -2.80 13.97
C SER A 167 -27.55 -3.03 13.08
N PHE A 168 -26.52 -3.70 13.56
CA PHE A 168 -25.28 -3.96 12.82
C PHE A 168 -24.93 -5.42 12.94
N ARG A 169 -24.62 -6.08 11.83
CA ARG A 169 -24.13 -7.47 11.85
C ARG A 169 -23.10 -7.70 10.77
N ASN A 170 -22.31 -8.76 10.94
CA ASN A 170 -21.27 -9.17 9.99
C ASN A 170 -20.27 -8.02 9.71
N ILE A 171 -20.06 -7.15 10.69
CA ILE A 171 -19.21 -5.98 10.54
C ILE A 171 -17.74 -6.42 10.53
N THR A 172 -17.05 -6.00 9.48
CA THR A 172 -15.61 -6.22 9.28
C THR A 172 -14.98 -4.89 8.87
N VAL A 173 -13.82 -4.61 9.43
CA VAL A 173 -13.01 -3.46 9.03
C VAL A 173 -11.64 -3.98 8.68
N THR A 174 -11.29 -3.93 7.41
CA THR A 174 -10.00 -4.38 6.92
C THR A 174 -9.17 -3.20 6.48
N PRO A 175 -7.89 -3.11 6.87
CA PRO A 175 -7.02 -2.12 6.29
C PRO A 175 -6.76 -2.38 4.80
N VAL A 176 -6.65 -1.31 4.04
CA VAL A 176 -6.43 -1.34 2.59
C VAL A 176 -5.00 -0.91 2.28
N SER A 177 -4.59 0.25 2.78
CA SER A 177 -3.27 0.81 2.51
C SER A 177 -2.87 1.92 3.48
N MET A 178 -1.60 2.29 3.43
CA MET A 178 -1.05 3.47 4.10
C MET A 178 -0.24 4.28 3.10
N SER A 179 -0.35 5.60 3.16
CA SER A 179 0.37 6.51 2.27
C SER A 179 1.39 7.37 3.01
N TYR A 180 2.53 7.62 2.37
CA TYR A 180 3.65 8.40 2.89
C TYR A 180 4.07 9.47 1.89
N SER A 181 4.34 10.68 2.39
CA SER A 181 5.00 11.76 1.65
C SER A 181 6.49 11.71 1.92
N ILE A 182 7.29 11.77 0.86
CA ILE A 182 8.73 11.95 0.94
C ILE A 182 9.08 13.29 0.30
N LYS A 183 9.82 14.10 1.04
CA LYS A 183 10.37 15.37 0.56
C LYS A 183 11.84 15.44 0.89
N GLY A 184 12.63 16.01 -0.01
CA GLY A 184 14.05 16.26 0.23
C GLY A 184 14.76 16.62 -1.04
N GLU A 185 16.03 16.25 -1.15
CA GLU A 185 16.84 16.53 -2.32
C GLU A 185 17.68 15.31 -2.71
N ALA A 186 17.83 15.11 -4.01
CA ALA A 186 18.68 14.08 -4.59
C ALA A 186 19.60 14.69 -5.65
N LYS A 187 20.81 14.15 -5.76
CA LYS A 187 21.80 14.50 -6.78
C LYS A 187 22.18 13.18 -7.48
N MET A 188 21.38 12.81 -8.47
CA MET A 188 21.50 11.56 -9.23
C MET A 188 21.64 11.85 -10.72
N ASN A 189 22.28 10.96 -11.47
CA ASN A 189 22.29 11.07 -12.93
C ASN A 189 20.85 11.12 -13.45
N GLU A 190 20.55 12.10 -14.31
CA GLU A 190 19.20 12.41 -14.80
C GLU A 190 18.13 12.65 -13.72
N GLY A 191 18.53 12.78 -12.45
CA GLY A 191 17.64 12.94 -11.30
C GLY A 191 16.93 11.65 -10.89
N THR A 192 17.22 10.51 -11.52
CA THR A 192 16.51 9.26 -11.28
C THR A 192 17.01 8.59 -10.00
N TYR A 193 16.07 8.23 -9.12
CA TYR A 193 16.33 7.45 -7.92
C TYR A 193 15.31 6.34 -7.79
N HIS A 194 15.67 5.31 -7.05
CA HIS A 194 14.82 4.18 -6.72
C HIS A 194 14.45 4.20 -5.25
N TYR A 195 13.34 3.56 -4.93
CA TYR A 195 12.94 3.34 -3.56
C TYR A 195 12.41 1.94 -3.31
N ALA A 196 12.60 1.47 -2.08
CA ALA A 196 11.99 0.25 -1.58
C ALA A 196 11.53 0.47 -0.14
N VAL A 197 10.26 0.21 0.15
CA VAL A 197 9.76 0.08 1.52
C VAL A 197 9.87 -1.38 1.90
N LYS A 198 10.56 -1.65 3.01
CA LYS A 198 10.73 -2.98 3.59
C LYS A 198 10.00 -3.08 4.91
N GLN A 199 9.43 -4.25 5.18
CA GLN A 199 9.00 -4.67 6.51
C GLN A 199 9.81 -5.91 6.89
N GLY A 200 10.73 -5.77 7.86
CA GLY A 200 11.79 -6.76 8.05
C GLY A 200 12.61 -6.95 6.77
N ASN A 201 12.70 -8.18 6.28
CA ASN A 201 13.43 -8.53 5.04
C ASN A 201 12.56 -8.48 3.78
N THR A 202 11.26 -8.21 3.89
CA THR A 202 10.32 -8.25 2.77
C THR A 202 10.13 -6.87 2.17
N VAL A 203 10.30 -6.74 0.86
CA VAL A 203 9.93 -5.53 0.11
C VAL A 203 8.41 -5.49 -0.06
N VAL A 204 7.76 -4.46 0.50
CA VAL A 204 6.30 -4.31 0.49
C VAL A 204 5.82 -3.24 -0.51
N ALA A 205 6.69 -2.31 -0.88
CA ALA A 205 6.49 -1.39 -2.01
C ALA A 205 7.84 -1.03 -2.61
N SER A 206 7.92 -0.81 -3.92
CA SER A 206 9.14 -0.36 -4.57
C SER A 206 8.80 0.24 -5.92
N ASP A 207 9.51 1.29 -6.29
CA ASP A 207 9.43 1.91 -7.60
C ASP A 207 10.63 2.84 -7.80
N TYR A 208 10.56 3.72 -8.80
CA TYR A 208 11.49 4.82 -9.00
C TYR A 208 10.78 6.17 -8.97
N GLY A 209 11.57 7.23 -8.90
CA GLY A 209 11.11 8.60 -9.01
C GLY A 209 12.19 9.47 -9.66
N THR A 210 11.82 10.69 -10.00
CA THR A 210 12.71 11.66 -10.65
C THR A 210 12.73 12.94 -9.82
N ALA A 211 13.92 13.38 -9.45
CA ALA A 211 14.14 14.68 -8.84
C ALA A 211 13.92 15.79 -9.86
N THR A 212 13.65 17.02 -9.43
CA THR A 212 13.34 18.11 -10.37
C THR A 212 14.48 18.48 -11.32
N ILE A 213 15.72 18.09 -11.02
CA ILE A 213 16.90 18.23 -11.87
C ILE A 213 17.88 17.10 -11.55
N GLY A 214 18.67 16.67 -12.54
CA GLY A 214 19.74 15.69 -12.37
C GLY A 214 21.05 16.29 -11.87
N ALA A 215 22.01 15.42 -11.59
CA ALA A 215 23.36 15.78 -11.22
C ALA A 215 24.03 16.61 -12.36
N PRO A 216 24.96 17.53 -12.02
CA PRO A 216 25.58 17.73 -10.71
C PRO A 216 24.74 18.51 -9.69
N GLU A 217 23.61 19.09 -10.10
CA GLU A 217 22.73 19.86 -9.22
C GLU A 217 21.89 18.99 -8.28
N TRP A 218 21.43 19.61 -7.18
CA TRP A 218 20.48 19.00 -6.26
C TRP A 218 19.05 19.24 -6.74
N GLY A 219 18.39 18.17 -7.18
CA GLY A 219 16.97 18.18 -7.51
C GLY A 219 16.08 17.94 -6.30
N LYS A 220 14.90 18.57 -6.30
CA LYS A 220 13.90 18.36 -5.25
C LYS A 220 13.22 17.01 -5.44
N VAL A 221 13.15 16.24 -4.35
CA VAL A 221 12.37 15.00 -4.25
C VAL A 221 10.99 15.34 -3.70
N LYS A 222 9.95 14.86 -4.39
CA LYS A 222 8.56 14.84 -3.94
C LYS A 222 7.93 13.53 -4.40
N GLN A 223 7.82 12.56 -3.50
CA GLN A 223 7.27 11.25 -3.80
C GLN A 223 6.12 10.93 -2.84
N SER A 224 5.04 10.37 -3.38
CA SER A 224 4.03 9.69 -2.58
C SER A 224 4.23 8.18 -2.72
N ILE A 225 4.31 7.46 -1.61
CA ILE A 225 4.39 6.01 -1.59
C ILE A 225 3.12 5.47 -0.95
N THR A 226 2.47 4.53 -1.62
CA THR A 226 1.37 3.75 -1.05
C THR A 226 1.84 2.33 -0.77
N VAL A 227 1.69 1.90 0.48
CA VAL A 227 1.99 0.54 0.92
C VAL A 227 0.68 -0.22 1.08
N PRO A 228 0.43 -1.26 0.27
CA PRO A 228 -0.76 -2.10 0.42
C PRO A 228 -0.74 -2.89 1.74
N ALA A 229 -1.84 -2.88 2.48
CA ALA A 229 -1.92 -3.56 3.78
C ALA A 229 -1.80 -5.09 3.66
N ASN A 230 -2.25 -5.67 2.53
CA ASN A 230 -2.14 -7.11 2.26
C ASN A 230 -0.70 -7.60 2.03
N LYS A 231 0.27 -6.70 1.91
CA LYS A 231 1.71 -7.04 1.86
C LYS A 231 2.38 -6.96 3.23
N LEU A 232 1.67 -6.48 4.26
CA LEU A 232 2.18 -6.35 5.61
C LEU A 232 1.93 -7.63 6.41
N THR A 233 2.88 -7.98 7.27
CA THR A 233 2.82 -9.13 8.16
C THR A 233 3.12 -8.69 9.58
N GLY A 234 2.08 -8.70 10.43
CA GLY A 234 2.18 -8.30 11.83
C GLY A 234 2.67 -6.85 12.04
N ASN A 235 3.14 -6.57 13.24
CA ASN A 235 3.55 -5.22 13.68
C ASN A 235 5.06 -4.98 13.54
N GLN A 236 5.68 -5.52 12.49
CA GLN A 236 7.10 -5.34 12.24
C GLN A 236 7.40 -3.89 11.78
N PRO A 237 8.54 -3.30 12.18
CA PRO A 237 8.92 -1.96 11.76
C PRO A 237 9.14 -1.91 10.24
N MET A 238 8.83 -0.76 9.66
CA MET A 238 9.08 -0.50 8.24
C MET A 238 10.22 0.49 8.04
N THR A 239 10.97 0.27 6.97
CA THR A 239 12.10 1.10 6.55
C THR A 239 11.93 1.45 5.08
N LEU A 240 12.08 2.73 4.75
CA LEU A 240 12.25 3.22 3.40
C LEU A 240 13.74 3.22 3.06
N GLU A 241 14.11 2.56 1.97
CA GLU A 241 15.39 2.73 1.30
C GLU A 241 15.25 3.64 0.08
N LEU A 242 16.14 4.61 -0.07
CA LEU A 242 16.34 5.38 -1.30
C LEU A 242 17.74 5.11 -1.83
N PHE A 243 17.88 4.90 -3.14
CA PHE A 243 19.16 4.54 -3.76
C PHE A 243 19.22 4.93 -5.23
N GLY A 244 20.42 5.10 -5.77
CA GLY A 244 20.67 5.11 -7.21
C GLY A 244 20.90 3.69 -7.73
N MET A 245 20.86 3.49 -9.05
CA MET A 245 21.30 2.24 -9.67
C MET A 245 22.55 2.49 -10.50
N ASP A 246 23.55 1.63 -10.32
CA ASP A 246 24.71 1.58 -11.20
C ASP A 246 24.30 0.97 -12.55
N GLU A 247 24.47 1.72 -13.64
CA GLU A 247 23.96 1.33 -14.97
C GLU A 247 24.68 0.10 -15.54
N GLU A 248 25.93 -0.15 -15.14
CA GLU A 248 26.71 -1.29 -15.62
C GLU A 248 26.35 -2.59 -14.87
N SER A 249 26.29 -2.53 -13.54
CA SER A 249 26.10 -3.71 -12.69
C SER A 249 24.65 -3.94 -12.25
N GLY A 250 23.77 -2.95 -12.41
CA GLY A 250 22.39 -2.96 -11.90
C GLY A 250 22.30 -2.98 -10.37
N LYS A 251 23.39 -2.65 -9.68
CA LYS A 251 23.45 -2.68 -8.21
C LYS A 251 23.01 -1.34 -7.63
N ALA A 252 22.38 -1.40 -6.46
CA ALA A 252 22.04 -0.21 -5.69
C ALA A 252 23.31 0.51 -5.20
N ILE A 253 23.36 1.82 -5.40
CA ILE A 253 24.43 2.72 -4.96
C ILE A 253 23.84 3.86 -4.11
N ASP A 254 24.68 4.48 -3.27
CA ASP A 254 24.31 5.61 -2.40
C ASP A 254 23.06 5.40 -1.54
N VAL A 255 22.89 4.17 -1.06
CA VAL A 255 21.71 3.73 -0.30
C VAL A 255 21.60 4.50 1.02
N ILE A 256 20.42 5.07 1.27
CA ILE A 256 20.01 5.52 2.61
C ILE A 256 18.81 4.74 3.08
N ALA A 257 18.76 4.48 4.39
CA ALA A 257 17.66 3.81 5.06
C ALA A 257 17.03 4.74 6.09
N ILE A 258 15.70 4.88 6.04
CA ILE A 258 14.93 5.77 6.90
C ILE A 258 13.78 4.97 7.52
N LYS A 259 13.70 4.95 8.85
CA LYS A 259 12.56 4.33 9.54
C LYS A 259 11.27 5.10 9.22
N LEU A 260 10.23 4.38 8.82
CA LEU A 260 8.91 4.98 8.58
C LEU A 260 8.16 5.24 9.91
N PRO A 261 7.42 6.35 10.02
CA PRO A 261 6.54 6.63 11.15
C PRO A 261 5.23 5.85 11.08
#